data_AF-A0A642UMP9-F1
#
_entry.id   AF-A0A642UMP9-F1
#
_cell.length_a   1.000
_cell.length_b   1.000
_cell.length_c   1.000
_cell.angle_alpha   90.00
_cell.angle_beta   90.00
_cell.angle_gamma   90.00
#
_symmetry.space_group_name_H-M   'P 1'
#
loop_
_entity.id
_entity.type
_entity.pdbx_description
1 polymer ?
#
loop_
_entity_poly.entity_id
_entity_poly.type
_entity_poly.pdbx_seq_one_letter_code
_entity_poly.pdbx_strand_id
1 'polypeptide(L)'
;MIVRISENVDGGYLAPFGTYKSNLNYSTDVVRDLIIHRQLAPFYTPLQDYDPSWSDEELLIIVSQLPLHSIDLAYSEDEEDDIDNHKIHKSQNYYRRQESKAKLKALKERVKQLQRQEEAMMDEEKLKWRQKLAGDTSVRVSEDVPNPDLMLTLYRRSGECPICFLYYPFPLNISRCCIQPIFTECFVQIRRLDPHPPHDDPAGQDETPHSLISEPANCPYCASPEFGVTYHPPTDISVGIGGRCKPGRFSKTTTGGDECAVASDDDSGHGSSTASPPAGSYGKRRESLSANAPGVITIDTIRPDWEQKLTSARSKLARKAATATAIHASNLLINDSGRGSSSSRQQNLVSVEERMIEEAMRLSIIDEEERKRKQQVKK
;
A
#
# COMPACT_ATOMS: atom_id res chain seq x y z
N MET A 1 10.62 2.40 4.23
CA MET A 1 10.18 2.49 5.65
C MET A 1 11.08 1.59 6.48
N ILE A 2 11.15 1.78 7.79
CA ILE A 2 11.90 0.93 8.72
C ILE A 2 10.90 0.42 9.74
N VAL A 3 10.91 -0.88 10.02
CA VAL A 3 10.15 -1.48 11.13
C VAL A 3 10.89 -1.16 12.41
N ARG A 4 10.28 -0.32 13.25
CA ARG A 4 10.82 0.09 14.54
C ARG A 4 10.08 -0.61 15.66
N ILE A 5 10.82 -1.11 16.64
CA ILE A 5 10.24 -1.84 17.78
C ILE A 5 9.25 -0.96 18.55
N SER A 6 9.57 0.33 18.71
CA SER A 6 8.74 1.29 19.44
C SER A 6 7.50 1.78 18.67
N GLU A 7 7.40 1.50 17.37
CA GLU A 7 6.28 1.91 16.51
C GLU A 7 5.32 0.75 16.25
N ASN A 8 4.63 0.33 17.29
CA ASN A 8 3.68 -0.78 17.24
C ASN A 8 2.24 -0.35 17.59
N VAL A 9 1.27 -1.05 16.99
CA VAL A 9 -0.17 -0.95 17.26
C VAL A 9 -0.72 -2.36 17.31
N ASP A 10 -1.37 -2.70 18.43
CA ASP A 10 -2.04 -3.99 18.64
C ASP A 10 -1.15 -5.21 18.31
N GLY A 11 0.15 -5.08 18.61
CA GLY A 11 1.17 -6.11 18.43
C GLY A 11 1.75 -6.25 17.03
N GLY A 12 1.24 -5.50 16.04
CA GLY A 12 1.88 -5.33 14.74
C GLY A 12 2.58 -3.97 14.62
N TYR A 13 3.11 -3.66 13.45
CA TYR A 13 3.97 -2.49 13.22
C TYR A 13 3.38 -1.50 12.22
N LEU A 14 3.96 -0.30 12.20
CA LEU A 14 3.61 0.77 11.26
C LEU A 14 4.40 0.73 9.94
N ALA A 15 5.17 -0.33 9.68
CA ALA A 15 5.94 -0.52 8.45
C ALA A 15 5.80 -1.97 7.96
N PRO A 16 5.82 -2.20 6.63
CA PRO A 16 5.67 -3.54 6.06
C PRO A 16 6.79 -4.48 6.51
N PHE A 17 6.48 -5.77 6.58
CA PHE A 17 7.43 -6.81 6.94
C PHE A 17 8.47 -7.03 5.83
N GLY A 18 8.08 -6.85 4.56
CA GLY A 18 8.95 -7.07 3.42
C GLY A 18 8.67 -8.39 2.70
N THR A 19 7.42 -8.84 2.70
CA THR A 19 6.93 -9.93 1.83
C THR A 19 7.08 -9.56 0.36
N TYR A 20 7.00 -8.27 0.03
CA TYR A 20 7.22 -7.76 -1.32
C TYR A 20 8.44 -6.82 -1.38
N LYS A 21 8.91 -6.54 -2.61
CA LYS A 21 9.97 -5.56 -2.85
C LYS A 21 9.55 -4.18 -2.31
N SER A 22 10.52 -3.42 -1.79
CA SER A 22 10.31 -2.10 -1.19
C SER A 22 10.10 -0.99 -2.24
N ASN A 23 9.20 -1.19 -3.20
CA ASN A 23 8.75 -0.17 -4.16
C ASN A 23 7.41 0.42 -3.71
N LEU A 24 7.42 1.07 -2.54
CA LEU A 24 6.23 1.67 -1.96
C LEU A 24 5.67 2.76 -2.90
N ASN A 25 4.45 2.55 -3.37
CA ASN A 25 3.76 3.45 -4.29
C ASN A 25 2.47 4.05 -3.69
N TYR A 26 2.25 3.83 -2.40
CA TYR A 26 1.17 4.38 -1.58
C TYR A 26 1.70 5.48 -0.66
N SER A 27 0.81 6.32 -0.15
CA SER A 27 1.15 7.32 0.86
C SER A 27 1.41 6.64 2.19
N THR A 28 2.66 6.61 2.62
CA THR A 28 3.08 5.98 3.87
C THR A 28 2.43 6.64 5.08
N ASP A 29 2.25 7.96 5.03
CA ASP A 29 1.67 8.73 6.13
C ASP A 29 0.19 8.38 6.30
N VAL A 30 -0.56 8.31 5.19
CA VAL A 30 -1.98 7.91 5.22
C VAL A 30 -2.13 6.49 5.76
N VAL A 31 -1.32 5.53 5.29
CA VAL A 31 -1.41 4.14 5.78
C VAL A 31 -1.07 4.04 7.26
N ARG A 32 -0.04 4.77 7.73
CA ARG A 32 0.33 4.81 9.15
C ARG A 32 -0.80 5.39 9.99
N ASP A 33 -1.41 6.49 9.55
CA ASP A 33 -2.53 7.11 10.25
C ASP A 33 -3.74 6.17 10.32
N LEU A 34 -4.07 5.49 9.22
CA LEU A 34 -5.16 4.51 9.18
C LEU A 34 -4.92 3.36 10.18
N ILE A 35 -3.67 2.89 10.33
CA ILE A 35 -3.31 1.85 11.30
C ILE A 35 -3.41 2.39 12.73
N ILE A 36 -2.87 3.58 13.00
CA ILE A 36 -2.93 4.22 14.33
C ILE A 36 -4.39 4.41 14.79
N HIS A 37 -5.28 4.76 13.87
CA HIS A 37 -6.71 4.92 14.14
C HIS A 37 -7.51 3.60 14.04
N ARG A 38 -6.83 2.46 13.86
CA ARG A 38 -7.43 1.11 13.76
C ARG A 38 -8.50 0.98 12.67
N GLN A 39 -8.32 1.71 11.57
CA GLN A 39 -9.14 1.62 10.36
C GLN A 39 -8.55 0.64 9.33
N LEU A 40 -7.27 0.28 9.50
CA LEU A 40 -6.55 -0.71 8.72
C LEU A 40 -5.72 -1.58 9.68
N ALA A 41 -5.61 -2.88 9.39
CA ALA A 41 -4.84 -3.79 10.23
C ALA A 41 -3.35 -3.38 10.25
N PRO A 42 -2.67 -3.48 11.40
CA PRO A 42 -1.22 -3.30 11.48
C PRO A 42 -0.46 -4.27 10.56
N PHE A 43 0.81 -3.95 10.27
CA PHE A 43 1.70 -4.90 9.61
C PHE A 43 2.20 -5.93 10.63
N TYR A 44 1.55 -7.09 10.64
CA TYR A 44 1.98 -8.24 11.44
C TYR A 44 3.10 -9.02 10.74
N THR A 45 3.94 -9.67 11.52
CA THR A 45 4.92 -10.63 11.01
C THR A 45 4.19 -11.92 10.58
N PRO A 46 4.42 -12.45 9.37
CA PRO A 46 3.77 -13.68 8.92
C PRO A 46 4.34 -14.93 9.57
N LEU A 47 3.52 -15.97 9.66
CA LEU A 47 3.94 -17.36 9.79
C LEU A 47 3.93 -18.04 8.41
N GLN A 48 4.92 -18.89 8.15
CA GLN A 48 4.99 -19.68 6.93
C GLN A 48 3.95 -20.81 6.93
N ASP A 49 3.78 -21.44 8.09
CA ASP A 49 2.80 -22.51 8.35
C ASP A 49 2.04 -22.18 9.63
N TYR A 50 0.84 -22.75 9.78
CA TYR A 50 0.03 -22.60 10.98
C TYR A 50 -0.77 -23.86 11.25
N ASP A 51 -0.68 -24.35 12.48
CA ASP A 51 -1.50 -25.45 12.97
C ASP A 51 -2.28 -24.98 14.21
N PRO A 52 -3.63 -24.98 14.16
CA PRO A 52 -4.46 -24.65 15.33
C PRO A 52 -4.24 -25.56 16.55
N SER A 53 -3.60 -26.73 16.37
CA SER A 53 -3.34 -27.71 17.43
C SER A 53 -2.01 -27.52 18.17
N TRP A 54 -1.15 -26.58 17.74
CA TRP A 54 0.11 -26.30 18.42
C TRP A 54 -0.08 -25.92 19.90
N SER A 55 0.78 -26.45 20.76
CA SER A 55 0.81 -26.05 22.16
C SER A 55 1.28 -24.60 22.32
N ASP A 56 1.04 -24.03 23.51
CA ASP A 56 1.51 -22.68 23.86
C ASP A 56 3.04 -22.59 23.73
N GLU A 57 3.75 -23.61 24.20
CA GLU A 57 5.20 -23.68 24.14
C GLU A 57 5.71 -23.77 22.71
N GLU A 58 5.12 -24.64 21.88
CA GLU A 58 5.47 -24.79 20.46
C GLU A 58 5.26 -23.48 19.71
N LEU A 59 4.09 -22.86 19.87
CA LEU A 59 3.75 -21.60 19.22
C LEU A 59 4.71 -20.48 19.64
N LEU A 60 5.04 -20.38 20.93
CA LEU A 60 6.00 -19.38 21.42
C LEU A 60 7.40 -19.60 20.84
N ILE A 61 7.85 -20.85 20.74
CA ILE A 61 9.15 -21.16 20.13
C ILE A 61 9.17 -20.67 18.68
N ILE A 62 8.12 -21.00 17.90
CA ILE A 62 8.00 -20.59 16.50
C ILE A 62 7.98 -19.07 16.37
N VAL A 63 7.09 -18.39 17.10
CA VAL A 63 6.95 -16.92 17.03
C VAL A 63 8.22 -16.20 17.49
N SER A 64 8.92 -16.73 18.49
CA SER A 64 10.17 -16.12 18.98
C SER A 64 11.30 -16.13 17.94
N GLN A 65 11.26 -17.07 17.01
CA GLN A 65 12.26 -17.20 15.94
C GLN A 65 11.96 -16.33 14.72
N LEU A 66 10.77 -15.72 14.65
CA LEU A 66 10.42 -14.87 13.51
C LEU A 66 11.31 -13.62 13.46
N PRO A 67 11.83 -13.25 12.28
CA PRO A 67 12.58 -12.01 12.13
C PRO A 67 11.65 -10.79 12.26
N LEU A 68 12.22 -9.63 12.56
CA LEU A 68 11.45 -8.38 12.62
C LEU A 68 11.03 -7.92 11.21
N HIS A 69 11.86 -8.19 10.20
CA HIS A 69 11.66 -7.74 8.82
C HIS A 69 12.40 -8.66 7.83
N SER A 70 11.81 -8.94 6.68
CA SER A 70 12.46 -9.67 5.57
C SER A 70 13.34 -8.73 4.74
N ILE A 71 14.53 -8.39 5.27
CA ILE A 71 15.44 -7.40 4.66
C ILE A 71 15.86 -7.83 3.24
N ASP A 72 16.20 -9.10 3.07
CA ASP A 72 16.79 -9.59 1.82
C ASP A 72 15.79 -9.57 0.66
N LEU A 73 14.54 -9.96 0.92
CA LEU A 73 13.48 -9.94 -0.08
C LEU A 73 13.05 -8.51 -0.42
N ALA A 74 12.90 -7.67 0.60
CA ALA A 74 12.44 -6.30 0.45
C ALA A 74 13.42 -5.41 -0.33
N TYR A 75 14.72 -5.69 -0.23
CA TYR A 75 15.78 -4.89 -0.85
C TYR A 75 16.69 -5.68 -1.81
N SER A 76 16.13 -6.72 -2.44
CA SER A 76 16.84 -7.48 -3.49
C SER A 76 17.35 -6.55 -4.60
N GLU A 77 18.59 -6.74 -5.03
CA GLU A 77 19.23 -5.91 -6.06
C GLU A 77 18.86 -6.43 -7.45
N ASP A 78 17.76 -5.93 -8.02
CA ASP A 78 17.63 -5.97 -9.49
C ASP A 78 18.41 -4.77 -10.01
N GLU A 79 19.67 -4.98 -10.40
CA GLU A 79 20.40 -3.97 -11.12
C GLU A 79 19.84 -3.87 -12.54
N GLU A 80 18.87 -2.99 -12.77
CA GLU A 80 18.46 -2.65 -14.13
C GLU A 80 19.65 -2.02 -14.87
N ASP A 81 20.04 -2.64 -15.98
CA ASP A 81 21.06 -2.13 -16.88
C ASP A 81 20.56 -0.86 -17.55
N ASP A 82 21.35 0.22 -17.49
CA ASP A 82 20.99 1.47 -18.16
C ASP A 82 20.99 1.24 -19.67
N ILE A 83 19.92 1.66 -20.34
CA ILE A 83 19.77 1.55 -21.81
C ILE A 83 20.98 2.14 -22.54
N ASP A 84 21.62 3.18 -22.01
CA ASP A 84 22.77 3.80 -22.65
C ASP A 84 24.12 3.15 -22.28
N ASN A 85 24.14 2.06 -21.51
CA ASN A 85 25.38 1.45 -21.03
C ASN A 85 26.24 0.88 -22.18
N HIS A 86 25.62 0.43 -23.27
CA HIS A 86 26.28 -0.06 -24.47
C HIS A 86 26.83 1.06 -25.38
N LYS A 87 26.51 2.33 -25.10
CA LYS A 87 26.94 3.45 -25.95
C LYS A 87 28.39 3.83 -25.63
N ILE A 88 29.21 3.91 -26.68
CA ILE A 88 30.62 4.32 -26.59
C ILE A 88 30.74 5.75 -26.06
N HIS A 89 29.86 6.65 -26.50
CA HIS A 89 29.82 8.02 -26.02
C HIS A 89 28.63 8.24 -25.09
N LYS A 90 28.91 8.57 -23.83
CA LYS A 90 27.90 8.75 -22.78
C LYS A 90 27.40 10.18 -22.74
N SER A 91 26.08 10.36 -22.68
CA SER A 91 25.45 11.68 -22.64
C SER A 91 25.51 12.29 -21.22
N GLN A 92 25.35 13.61 -21.09
CA GLN A 92 25.17 14.26 -19.78
C GLN A 92 23.97 13.69 -19.00
N ASN A 93 22.90 13.29 -19.71
CA ASN A 93 21.73 12.65 -19.10
C ASN A 93 22.06 11.26 -18.54
N TYR A 94 22.96 10.49 -19.19
CA TYR A 94 23.46 9.24 -18.64
C TYR A 94 24.14 9.45 -17.30
N TYR A 95 25.08 10.41 -17.20
CA TYR A 95 25.77 10.68 -15.93
C TYR A 95 24.81 11.10 -14.81
N ARG A 96 23.79 11.92 -15.12
CA ARG A 96 22.74 12.28 -14.15
C ARG A 96 21.92 11.07 -13.67
N ARG A 97 21.59 10.13 -14.56
CA ARG A 97 20.90 8.88 -14.19
C ARG A 97 21.79 8.00 -13.31
N GLN A 98 23.07 7.88 -13.64
CA GLN A 98 24.03 7.12 -12.84
C GLN A 98 24.22 7.71 -11.43
N GLU A 99 24.33 9.04 -11.32
CA GLU A 99 24.40 9.72 -10.03
C GLU A 99 23.13 9.47 -9.20
N SER A 100 21.95 9.52 -9.84
CA SER A 100 20.67 9.23 -9.19
C SER A 100 20.58 7.77 -8.73
N LYS A 101 21.05 6.82 -9.55
CA LYS A 101 21.14 5.39 -9.22
C LYS A 101 22.09 5.16 -8.03
N ALA A 102 23.25 5.80 -8.03
CA ALA A 102 24.21 5.73 -6.93
C ALA A 102 23.65 6.31 -5.62
N LYS A 103 22.97 7.47 -5.67
CA LYS A 103 22.28 8.05 -4.51
C LYS A 103 21.19 7.13 -3.96
N LEU A 104 20.40 6.52 -4.84
CA LEU A 104 19.38 5.56 -4.44
C LEU A 104 19.99 4.29 -3.82
N LYS A 105 21.09 3.77 -4.38
CA LYS A 105 21.82 2.62 -3.82
C LYS A 105 22.36 2.93 -2.42
N ALA A 106 22.98 4.10 -2.23
CA ALA A 106 23.48 4.55 -0.93
C ALA A 106 22.35 4.73 0.10
N LEU A 107 21.20 5.27 -0.32
CA LEU A 107 20.02 5.40 0.53
C LEU A 107 19.48 4.02 0.94
N LYS A 108 19.35 3.09 -0.01
CA LYS A 108 18.92 1.70 0.26
C LYS A 108 19.86 1.02 1.26
N GLU A 109 21.18 1.14 1.11
CA GLU A 109 22.13 0.54 2.04
C GLU A 109 22.03 1.15 3.45
N ARG A 110 21.87 2.48 3.55
CA ARG A 110 21.63 3.13 4.85
C ARG A 110 20.35 2.61 5.51
N VAL A 111 19.28 2.42 4.75
CA VAL A 111 18.02 1.88 5.26
C VAL A 111 18.18 0.42 5.70
N LYS A 112 18.88 -0.42 4.92
CA LYS A 112 19.25 -1.79 5.32
C LYS A 112 20.01 -1.80 6.64
N GLN A 113 20.99 -0.92 6.80
CA GLN A 113 21.78 -0.81 8.03
C GLN A 113 20.91 -0.44 9.24
N LEU A 114 20.02 0.54 9.10
CA LEU A 114 19.09 0.91 10.17
C LEU A 114 18.11 -0.23 10.50
N GLN A 115 17.64 -0.97 9.50
CA GLN A 115 16.76 -2.12 9.72
C GLN A 115 17.47 -3.25 10.47
N ARG A 116 18.74 -3.55 10.13
CA ARG A 116 19.58 -4.53 10.87
C ARG A 116 19.81 -4.11 12.32
N GLN A 117 19.93 -2.81 12.59
CA GLN A 117 20.06 -2.30 13.97
C GLN A 117 18.79 -2.55 14.79
N GLU A 118 17.61 -2.27 14.22
CA GLU A 118 16.33 -2.57 14.88
C GLU A 118 16.14 -4.08 15.11
N GLU A 119 16.53 -4.92 14.14
CA GLU A 119 16.47 -6.38 14.30
C GLU A 119 17.41 -6.90 15.39
N ALA A 120 18.66 -6.40 15.44
CA ALA A 120 19.60 -6.76 16.50
C ALA A 120 19.10 -6.35 17.89
N MET A 121 18.47 -5.18 18.02
CA MET A 121 17.84 -4.75 19.27
C MET A 121 16.70 -5.70 19.66
N MET A 122 15.87 -6.13 18.71
CA MET A 122 14.77 -7.06 18.97
C MET A 122 15.29 -8.42 19.45
N ASP A 123 16.36 -8.94 18.84
CA ASP A 123 16.97 -10.20 19.23
C ASP A 123 17.61 -10.17 20.62
N GLU A 124 18.23 -9.04 20.99
CA GLU A 124 18.73 -8.81 22.34
C GLU A 124 17.58 -8.86 23.37
N GLU A 125 16.45 -8.20 23.08
CA GLU A 125 15.29 -8.20 23.97
C GLU A 125 14.61 -9.58 24.04
N LYS A 126 14.57 -10.35 22.95
CA LYS A 126 14.14 -11.76 22.97
C LYS A 126 15.06 -12.61 23.86
N LEU A 127 16.37 -12.37 23.85
CA LEU A 127 17.30 -13.06 24.76
C LEU A 127 17.03 -12.70 26.22
N LYS A 128 16.77 -11.43 26.52
CA LYS A 128 16.39 -10.97 27.86
C LYS A 128 15.09 -11.64 28.34
N TRP A 129 14.08 -11.77 27.48
CA TRP A 129 12.86 -12.52 27.81
C TRP A 129 13.14 -13.98 28.16
N ARG A 130 14.00 -14.67 27.39
CA ARG A 130 14.40 -16.05 27.69
C ARG A 130 15.07 -16.18 29.05
N GLN A 131 15.96 -15.25 29.40
CA GLN A 131 16.62 -15.22 30.73
C GLN A 131 15.60 -14.98 31.86
N LYS A 132 14.66 -14.04 31.65
CA LYS A 132 13.60 -13.74 32.61
C LYS A 132 12.67 -14.93 32.84
N LEU A 133 12.31 -15.65 31.78
CA LEU A 133 11.52 -16.89 31.88
C LEU A 133 12.28 -18.03 32.57
N ALA A 134 13.61 -18.05 32.44
CA ALA A 134 14.47 -18.99 33.17
C ALA A 134 14.64 -18.65 34.66
N GLY A 135 13.99 -17.59 35.15
CA GLY A 135 13.98 -17.20 36.58
C GLY A 135 14.93 -16.07 36.95
N ASP A 136 15.64 -15.46 36.00
CA ASP A 136 16.49 -14.30 36.28
C ASP A 136 15.66 -13.02 36.45
N THR A 137 15.40 -12.65 37.70
CA THR A 137 14.62 -11.46 38.06
C THR A 137 15.39 -10.14 37.92
N SER A 138 16.70 -10.19 37.69
CA SER A 138 17.54 -8.99 37.52
C SER A 138 17.40 -8.37 36.12
N VAL A 139 17.00 -9.17 35.13
CA VAL A 139 16.90 -8.78 33.74
C VAL A 139 15.66 -7.93 33.49
N ARG A 140 15.86 -6.73 32.94
CA ARG A 140 14.79 -5.84 32.51
C ARG A 140 14.67 -5.88 31.00
N VAL A 141 13.46 -6.19 30.53
CA VAL A 141 13.08 -6.17 29.12
C VAL A 141 12.38 -4.84 28.83
N SER A 142 12.63 -4.26 27.67
CA SER A 142 11.93 -3.09 27.16
C SER A 142 10.41 -3.31 27.12
N GLU A 143 9.64 -2.31 27.55
CA GLU A 143 8.17 -2.36 27.50
C GLU A 143 7.63 -2.27 26.07
N ASP A 144 8.42 -1.77 25.12
CA ASP A 144 8.01 -1.65 23.71
C ASP A 144 8.02 -3.02 22.99
N VAL A 145 8.68 -4.02 23.56
CA VAL A 145 8.75 -5.37 22.99
C VAL A 145 7.56 -6.19 23.47
N PRO A 146 6.80 -6.85 22.57
CA PRO A 146 5.72 -7.74 22.95
C PRO A 146 6.18 -8.83 23.93
N ASN A 147 5.42 -9.03 25.00
CA ASN A 147 5.67 -10.14 25.92
C ASN A 147 5.08 -11.47 25.39
N PRO A 148 5.46 -12.62 25.97
CA PRO A 148 4.97 -13.92 25.54
C PRO A 148 3.44 -14.04 25.54
N ASP A 149 2.74 -13.48 26.53
CA ASP A 149 1.28 -13.54 26.63
C ASP A 149 0.59 -12.84 25.45
N LEU A 150 1.13 -11.70 25.01
CA LEU A 150 0.65 -10.96 23.85
C LEU A 150 0.91 -11.74 22.56
N MET A 151 2.11 -12.28 22.41
CA MET A 151 2.48 -13.09 21.24
C MET A 151 1.59 -14.33 21.11
N LEU A 152 1.37 -15.05 22.21
CA LEU A 152 0.42 -16.17 22.26
C LEU A 152 -0.98 -15.71 21.86
N THR A 153 -1.48 -14.64 22.47
CA THR A 153 -2.85 -14.18 22.22
C THR A 153 -3.06 -13.80 20.75
N LEU A 154 -2.07 -13.15 20.12
CA LEU A 154 -2.13 -12.76 18.71
C LEU A 154 -2.07 -13.96 17.76
N TYR A 155 -1.07 -14.83 17.90
CA TYR A 155 -0.82 -15.89 16.93
C TYR A 155 -1.63 -17.16 17.17
N ARG A 156 -2.26 -17.31 18.34
CA ARG A 156 -3.15 -18.45 18.63
C ARG A 156 -4.24 -18.58 17.58
N ARG A 157 -4.75 -17.46 17.07
CA ARG A 157 -5.76 -17.42 16.02
C ARG A 157 -5.19 -16.71 14.80
N SER A 158 -4.52 -17.47 13.95
CA SER A 158 -3.98 -16.97 12.69
C SER A 158 -4.88 -17.37 11.51
N GLY A 159 -4.94 -16.51 10.49
CA GLY A 159 -5.68 -16.74 9.26
C GLY A 159 -4.78 -16.58 8.04
N GLU A 160 -5.00 -17.40 7.03
CA GLU A 160 -4.26 -17.34 5.77
C GLU A 160 -4.71 -16.15 4.92
N CYS A 161 -3.75 -15.46 4.30
CA CYS A 161 -4.02 -14.48 3.25
C CYS A 161 -4.03 -15.18 1.88
N PRO A 162 -5.17 -15.24 1.14
CA PRO A 162 -5.25 -15.96 -0.14
C PRO A 162 -4.43 -15.33 -1.29
N ILE A 163 -3.77 -14.19 -1.05
CA ILE A 163 -2.93 -13.52 -2.04
C ILE A 163 -1.47 -13.95 -1.93
N CYS A 164 -0.95 -14.12 -0.71
CA CYS A 164 0.44 -14.47 -0.47
C CYS A 164 0.63 -15.84 0.19
N PHE A 165 -0.46 -16.51 0.57
CA PHE A 165 -0.47 -17.86 1.19
C PHE A 165 0.32 -17.94 2.51
N LEU A 166 0.45 -16.81 3.22
CA LEU A 166 1.07 -16.73 4.54
C LEU A 166 -0.03 -16.54 5.61
N TYR A 167 0.27 -16.95 6.83
CA TYR A 167 -0.64 -16.84 7.96
C TYR A 167 -0.32 -15.62 8.81
N TYR A 168 -1.35 -14.90 9.23
CA TYR A 168 -1.22 -13.68 10.04
C TYR A 168 -2.22 -13.68 11.20
N PRO A 169 -1.91 -13.02 12.32
CA PRO A 169 -2.86 -12.81 13.42
C PRO A 169 -4.20 -12.26 12.95
N PHE A 170 -5.30 -12.87 13.40
CA PHE A 170 -6.65 -12.39 13.14
C PHE A 170 -7.06 -11.32 14.16
N PRO A 171 -7.87 -10.30 13.80
CA PRO A 171 -8.53 -10.06 12.50
C PRO A 171 -7.60 -9.49 11.41
N LEU A 172 -7.88 -9.91 10.17
CA LEU A 172 -7.29 -9.31 8.95
C LEU A 172 -8.24 -8.26 8.38
N ASN A 173 -7.74 -7.46 7.42
CA ASN A 173 -8.63 -6.62 6.62
C ASN A 173 -9.56 -7.52 5.81
N ILE A 174 -10.79 -7.07 5.60
CA ILE A 174 -11.82 -7.82 4.89
C ILE A 174 -12.28 -6.99 3.69
N SER A 175 -12.31 -7.60 2.51
CA SER A 175 -12.80 -6.95 1.29
C SER A 175 -14.27 -6.53 1.41
N ARG A 176 -14.56 -5.29 1.01
CA ARG A 176 -15.90 -4.68 1.13
C ARG A 176 -16.99 -5.41 0.35
N CYS A 177 -16.62 -6.08 -0.74
CA CYS A 177 -17.55 -6.63 -1.73
C CYS A 177 -17.87 -8.12 -1.54
N CYS A 178 -16.91 -8.92 -1.08
CA CYS A 178 -17.05 -10.38 -1.02
C CYS A 178 -16.56 -11.01 0.29
N ILE A 179 -16.15 -10.19 1.26
CA ILE A 179 -15.83 -10.61 2.63
C ILE A 179 -14.67 -11.63 2.65
N GLN A 180 -13.74 -11.49 1.72
CA GLN A 180 -12.48 -12.24 1.68
C GLN A 180 -11.39 -11.50 2.46
N PRO A 181 -10.59 -12.22 3.28
CA PRO A 181 -9.50 -11.64 4.05
C PRO A 181 -8.31 -11.25 3.19
N ILE A 182 -7.66 -10.15 3.53
CA ILE A 182 -6.43 -9.67 2.89
C ILE A 182 -5.50 -9.05 3.92
N PHE A 183 -4.24 -9.45 3.90
CA PHE A 183 -3.21 -8.82 4.73
C PHE A 183 -2.89 -7.40 4.25
N THR A 184 -2.53 -6.51 5.17
CA THR A 184 -2.26 -5.09 4.88
C THR A 184 -1.17 -4.93 3.81
N GLU A 185 -0.10 -5.71 3.86
CA GLU A 185 0.96 -5.61 2.85
C GLU A 185 0.46 -6.02 1.46
N CYS A 186 -0.39 -7.04 1.35
CA CYS A 186 -1.02 -7.44 0.09
C CYS A 186 -1.98 -6.36 -0.43
N PHE A 187 -2.80 -5.79 0.46
CA PHE A 187 -3.74 -4.72 0.13
C PHE A 187 -3.02 -3.50 -0.46
N VAL A 188 -1.93 -3.06 0.17
CA VAL A 188 -1.17 -1.90 -0.31
C VAL A 188 -0.35 -2.19 -1.58
N GLN A 189 -0.20 -3.43 -2.04
CA GLN A 189 0.40 -3.70 -3.36
C GLN A 189 -0.58 -3.50 -4.51
N ILE A 190 -1.88 -3.60 -4.25
CA ILE A 190 -2.91 -3.42 -5.28
C ILE A 190 -2.97 -1.94 -5.65
N ARG A 191 -3.00 -1.65 -6.96
CA ARG A 191 -2.92 -0.30 -7.50
C ARG A 191 -3.76 -0.15 -8.76
N ARG A 192 -4.13 1.10 -9.06
CA ARG A 192 -4.67 1.48 -10.36
C ARG A 192 -3.68 1.13 -11.48
N LEU A 193 -4.21 0.90 -12.67
CA LEU A 193 -3.39 0.86 -13.87
C LEU A 193 -2.77 2.24 -14.11
N ASP A 194 -1.50 2.25 -14.54
CA ASP A 194 -0.83 3.47 -14.96
C ASP A 194 -1.63 4.13 -16.11
N PRO A 195 -1.58 5.46 -16.26
CA PRO A 195 -2.32 6.15 -17.31
C PRO A 195 -2.09 5.53 -18.69
N HIS A 196 -3.16 5.03 -19.31
CA HIS A 196 -3.12 4.29 -20.57
C HIS A 196 -4.27 4.73 -21.49
N PRO A 197 -4.15 4.50 -22.82
CA PRO A 197 -5.27 4.68 -23.74
C PRO A 197 -6.43 3.74 -23.40
N PRO A 198 -7.70 4.09 -23.68
CA PRO A 198 -8.85 3.24 -23.39
C PRO A 198 -8.76 1.89 -24.11
N HIS A 199 -9.15 0.81 -23.43
CA HIS A 199 -9.06 -0.55 -23.96
C HIS A 199 -10.14 -0.90 -25.01
N ASP A 200 -11.23 -0.14 -25.07
CA ASP A 200 -12.44 -0.45 -25.86
C ASP A 200 -12.50 0.22 -27.26
N ASP A 201 -11.42 0.85 -27.72
CA ASP A 201 -11.36 1.47 -29.06
C ASP A 201 -10.64 0.55 -30.08
N PRO A 202 -11.37 -0.25 -30.90
CA PRO A 202 -10.79 -1.19 -31.88
C PRO A 202 -10.21 -0.52 -33.12
N ALA A 203 -10.16 0.81 -33.17
CA ALA A 203 -9.57 1.57 -34.26
C ALA A 203 -8.54 2.50 -33.64
N GLY A 204 -7.28 2.38 -34.05
CA GLY A 204 -6.18 3.25 -33.63
C GLY A 204 -6.39 4.72 -33.99
N GLN A 205 -7.31 5.37 -33.28
CA GLN A 205 -7.45 6.81 -33.25
C GLN A 205 -6.35 7.37 -32.36
N ASP A 206 -5.80 8.48 -32.82
CA ASP A 206 -4.62 9.14 -32.28
C ASP A 206 -4.62 9.15 -30.75
N GLU A 207 -3.48 8.78 -30.14
CA GLU A 207 -3.23 8.93 -28.71
C GLU A 207 -3.34 10.41 -28.33
N THR A 208 -4.56 10.90 -28.10
CA THR A 208 -4.78 12.28 -27.70
C THR A 208 -4.53 12.44 -26.20
N PRO A 209 -3.98 13.59 -25.76
CA PRO A 209 -3.74 13.84 -24.34
C PRO A 209 -4.97 13.66 -23.45
N HIS A 210 -6.17 13.88 -23.98
CA HIS A 210 -7.41 13.80 -23.21
C HIS A 210 -7.99 12.39 -23.11
N SER A 211 -7.56 11.44 -23.97
CA SER A 211 -8.09 10.07 -23.97
C SER A 211 -7.48 9.17 -22.90
N LEU A 212 -6.33 9.54 -22.31
CA LEU A 212 -5.71 8.72 -21.26
C LEU A 212 -6.65 8.56 -20.05
N ILE A 213 -6.81 7.32 -19.61
CA ILE A 213 -7.57 6.92 -18.42
C ILE A 213 -6.65 6.22 -17.41
N SER A 214 -7.07 6.20 -16.14
CA SER A 214 -6.43 5.39 -15.09
C SER A 214 -7.53 4.67 -14.33
N GLU A 215 -7.74 3.40 -14.66
CA GLU A 215 -8.85 2.61 -14.14
C GLU A 215 -8.65 2.30 -12.64
N PRO A 216 -9.73 2.36 -11.83
CA PRO A 216 -9.72 1.90 -10.45
C PRO A 216 -9.28 0.44 -10.36
N ALA A 217 -8.61 0.08 -9.26
CA ALA A 217 -8.26 -1.31 -9.03
C ALA A 217 -9.53 -2.14 -8.75
N ASN A 218 -9.63 -3.31 -9.39
CA ASN A 218 -10.70 -4.27 -9.12
C ASN A 218 -10.31 -5.21 -7.98
N CYS A 219 -11.32 -5.77 -7.31
CA CYS A 219 -11.14 -6.75 -6.26
C CYS A 219 -10.43 -8.01 -6.83
N PRO A 220 -9.31 -8.47 -6.24
CA PRO A 220 -8.58 -9.63 -6.74
C PRO A 220 -9.37 -10.94 -6.62
N TYR A 221 -10.44 -10.96 -5.81
CA TYR A 221 -11.24 -12.15 -5.55
C TYR A 221 -12.48 -12.26 -6.44
N CYS A 222 -13.20 -11.15 -6.65
CA CYS A 222 -14.50 -11.16 -7.33
C CYS A 222 -14.64 -10.09 -8.42
N ALA A 223 -13.53 -9.41 -8.76
CA ALA A 223 -13.47 -8.37 -9.79
C ALA A 223 -14.43 -7.17 -9.60
N SER A 224 -14.99 -6.96 -8.41
CA SER A 224 -15.76 -5.74 -8.10
C SER A 224 -14.89 -4.51 -8.29
N PRO A 225 -15.38 -3.44 -8.95
CA PRO A 225 -14.62 -2.22 -9.15
C PRO A 225 -14.39 -1.48 -7.83
N GLU A 226 -13.50 -0.49 -7.85
CA GLU A 226 -13.16 0.37 -6.71
C GLU A 226 -12.86 -0.44 -5.45
N PHE A 227 -11.84 -1.30 -5.54
CA PHE A 227 -11.49 -2.20 -4.47
C PHE A 227 -11.19 -1.44 -3.17
N GLY A 228 -11.71 -1.99 -2.07
CA GLY A 228 -11.52 -1.45 -0.74
C GLY A 228 -11.78 -2.51 0.33
N VAL A 229 -11.33 -2.19 1.53
CA VAL A 229 -11.36 -3.09 2.69
C VAL A 229 -11.95 -2.37 3.90
N THR A 230 -12.46 -3.16 4.83
CA THR A 230 -12.80 -2.73 6.20
C THR A 230 -11.96 -3.51 7.19
N TYR A 231 -11.64 -2.90 8.32
CA TYR A 231 -10.95 -3.56 9.41
C TYR A 231 -11.77 -3.42 10.70
N HIS A 232 -11.93 -4.54 11.40
CA HIS A 232 -12.60 -4.57 12.70
C HIS A 232 -11.53 -4.93 13.73
N PRO A 233 -11.03 -3.96 14.51
CA PRO A 233 -9.95 -4.23 15.47
C PRO A 233 -10.41 -5.17 16.59
N PRO A 234 -9.49 -5.99 17.14
CA PRO A 234 -9.80 -6.84 18.30
C PRO A 234 -10.18 -5.98 19.51
N THR A 235 -11.10 -6.48 20.34
CA THR A 235 -11.61 -5.75 21.52
C THR A 235 -10.79 -6.02 22.78
N ASP A 236 -10.16 -7.20 22.83
CA ASP A 236 -9.34 -7.75 23.90
C ASP A 236 -7.86 -7.35 23.77
N ILE A 237 -7.41 -6.97 22.58
CA ILE A 237 -6.04 -6.52 22.31
C ILE A 237 -6.07 -5.04 21.95
N SER A 238 -5.52 -4.21 22.85
CA SER A 238 -5.34 -2.78 22.61
C SER A 238 -4.03 -2.34 23.25
N VAL A 239 -2.94 -2.43 22.48
CA VAL A 239 -1.57 -2.18 22.96
C VAL A 239 -0.79 -1.27 22.00
N GLY A 240 0.29 -0.68 22.49
CA GLY A 240 1.14 0.19 21.67
C GLY A 240 0.60 1.60 21.51
N ILE A 241 0.86 2.21 20.36
CA ILE A 241 0.41 3.57 20.05
C ILE A 241 -1.12 3.64 20.09
N GLY A 242 -1.66 4.54 20.91
CA GLY A 242 -3.11 4.68 21.11
C GLY A 242 -3.77 3.46 21.76
N GLY A 243 -2.99 2.55 22.38
CA GLY A 243 -3.49 1.40 23.13
C GLY A 243 -3.62 1.67 24.63
N ARG A 244 -4.18 0.71 25.37
CA ARG A 244 -4.37 0.79 26.83
C ARG A 244 -3.07 0.61 27.61
N CYS A 245 -2.12 -0.14 27.06
CA CYS A 245 -0.82 -0.37 27.67
C CYS A 245 0.26 -0.62 26.62
N LYS A 246 1.51 -0.69 27.07
CA LYS A 246 2.66 -1.08 26.25
C LYS A 246 2.68 -2.60 26.00
N PRO A 247 3.19 -3.08 24.84
CA PRO A 247 3.19 -4.50 24.50
C PRO A 247 3.82 -5.42 25.55
N GLY A 248 4.92 -4.98 26.19
CA GLY A 248 5.62 -5.76 27.21
C GLY A 248 4.85 -5.92 28.52
N ARG A 249 3.79 -5.13 28.72
CA ARG A 249 2.93 -5.12 29.92
C ARG A 249 1.55 -5.72 29.67
N PHE A 250 1.31 -6.27 28.49
CA PHE A 250 0.06 -6.94 28.19
C PHE A 250 -0.17 -8.09 29.17
N SER A 251 -1.38 -8.19 29.71
CA SER A 251 -1.77 -9.31 30.55
C SER A 251 -3.19 -9.67 30.20
N LYS A 252 -3.40 -10.94 29.90
CA LYS A 252 -4.72 -11.47 29.62
C LYS A 252 -5.45 -11.61 30.95
N THR A 253 -6.17 -10.57 31.37
CA THR A 253 -7.07 -10.70 32.53
C THR A 253 -8.11 -11.77 32.21
N THR A 254 -8.01 -12.91 32.88
CA THR A 254 -9.07 -13.91 32.95
C THR A 254 -10.29 -13.26 33.60
N THR A 255 -11.24 -12.78 32.80
CA THR A 255 -12.58 -12.43 33.30
C THR A 255 -13.27 -13.69 33.79
N GLY A 256 -13.09 -13.99 35.07
CA GLY A 256 -14.07 -14.65 35.92
C GLY A 256 -14.58 -13.65 36.96
N GLY A 257 -15.91 -13.44 37.00
CA GLY A 257 -16.64 -12.82 38.12
C GLY A 257 -16.83 -11.30 38.09
N ASP A 258 -17.94 -10.81 37.54
CA ASP A 258 -19.16 -10.43 38.30
C ASP A 258 -20.02 -9.35 37.61
N GLU A 259 -21.24 -9.79 37.30
CA GLU A 259 -22.55 -9.16 37.46
C GLU A 259 -22.86 -7.76 36.88
N CYS A 260 -23.81 -7.76 35.93
CA CYS A 260 -25.08 -7.07 36.12
C CYS A 260 -26.20 -7.98 35.58
N ALA A 261 -26.78 -8.76 36.49
CA ALA A 261 -28.08 -9.39 36.30
C ALA A 261 -29.17 -8.32 36.32
N VAL A 262 -30.03 -8.32 35.30
CA VAL A 262 -31.39 -7.79 35.39
C VAL A 262 -32.36 -8.83 34.80
N ALA A 263 -32.95 -9.62 35.70
CA ALA A 263 -34.32 -10.14 35.53
C ALA A 263 -35.29 -8.97 35.85
N SER A 264 -36.48 -8.81 35.30
CA SER A 264 -37.60 -9.72 34.95
C SER A 264 -38.38 -9.09 33.76
N ASP A 265 -39.37 -9.67 33.07
CA ASP A 265 -40.58 -10.36 33.54
C ASP A 265 -41.29 -11.14 32.40
N ASP A 266 -42.18 -12.02 32.85
CA ASP A 266 -43.07 -13.00 32.20
C ASP A 266 -44.10 -12.41 31.19
N ASP A 267 -44.40 -13.14 30.10
CA ASP A 267 -45.78 -13.35 29.67
C ASP A 267 -45.91 -14.65 28.86
N SER A 268 -46.88 -15.47 29.27
CA SER A 268 -47.19 -16.81 28.77
C SER A 268 -48.44 -16.78 27.90
N GLY A 269 -48.33 -17.13 26.62
CA GLY A 269 -49.46 -17.28 25.70
C GLY A 269 -49.41 -18.60 24.93
N HIS A 270 -50.18 -19.59 25.39
CA HIS A 270 -50.41 -20.87 24.70
C HIS A 270 -51.19 -20.68 23.38
N GLY A 271 -50.77 -21.37 22.32
CA GLY A 271 -51.52 -21.49 21.07
C GLY A 271 -50.96 -22.59 20.16
N SER A 272 -51.41 -23.82 20.36
CA SER A 272 -51.13 -24.95 19.49
C SER A 272 -51.98 -24.87 18.22
N SER A 273 -51.36 -24.84 17.05
CA SER A 273 -51.99 -25.21 15.77
C SER A 273 -50.92 -25.58 14.74
N THR A 274 -51.00 -26.83 14.30
CA THR A 274 -50.24 -27.49 13.24
C THR A 274 -50.44 -26.84 11.87
N ALA A 275 -49.35 -26.48 11.16
CA ALA A 275 -49.23 -26.56 9.70
C ALA A 275 -47.82 -26.17 9.19
N SER A 276 -47.10 -27.16 8.66
CA SER A 276 -46.06 -27.13 7.60
C SER A 276 -44.78 -26.27 7.76
N PRO A 277 -43.61 -26.76 7.29
CA PRO A 277 -42.32 -26.11 7.52
C PRO A 277 -42.04 -25.00 6.51
N PRO A 278 -41.61 -23.79 6.92
CA PRO A 278 -40.92 -22.89 6.01
C PRO A 278 -39.42 -23.19 6.04
N ALA A 279 -38.92 -23.39 4.83
CA ALA A 279 -37.54 -23.51 4.39
C ALA A 279 -36.50 -22.80 5.28
N GLY A 280 -35.44 -23.56 5.56
CA GLY A 280 -34.05 -23.14 5.78
C GLY A 280 -33.79 -21.72 6.25
N SER A 281 -33.21 -21.61 7.45
CA SER A 281 -32.39 -20.48 7.89
C SER A 281 -31.36 -20.13 6.81
N TYR A 282 -31.73 -19.22 5.90
CA TYR A 282 -30.79 -18.58 4.99
C TYR A 282 -29.78 -17.83 5.84
N GLY A 283 -28.52 -18.30 5.80
CA GLY A 283 -27.40 -17.60 6.41
C GLY A 283 -27.43 -16.12 6.02
N LYS A 284 -27.14 -15.25 7.00
CA LYS A 284 -27.03 -13.79 6.82
C LYS A 284 -26.40 -13.48 5.46
N ARG A 285 -27.20 -12.91 4.56
CA ARG A 285 -26.80 -12.58 3.18
C ARG A 285 -25.51 -11.75 3.27
N ARG A 286 -24.46 -12.12 2.55
CA ARG A 286 -23.21 -11.34 2.46
C ARG A 286 -23.58 -9.94 1.98
N GLU A 287 -23.50 -8.94 2.87
CA GLU A 287 -23.77 -7.55 2.52
C GLU A 287 -22.50 -6.98 1.90
N SER A 288 -22.56 -6.65 0.61
CA SER A 288 -21.52 -5.87 -0.05
C SER A 288 -21.66 -4.40 0.37
N LEU A 289 -20.57 -3.79 0.80
CA LEU A 289 -20.52 -2.36 1.13
C LEU A 289 -20.12 -1.56 -0.11
N SER A 290 -20.68 -0.36 -0.27
CA SER A 290 -20.30 0.58 -1.34
C SER A 290 -18.88 1.12 -1.13
N ALA A 291 -18.24 1.63 -2.19
CA ALA A 291 -16.88 2.18 -2.11
C ALA A 291 -16.81 3.39 -1.17
N ASN A 292 -17.92 4.13 -1.08
CA ASN A 292 -18.06 5.35 -0.31
C ASN A 292 -18.69 5.11 1.08
N ALA A 293 -18.89 3.84 1.48
CA ALA A 293 -19.45 3.54 2.78
C ALA A 293 -18.49 3.95 3.92
N PRO A 294 -18.99 4.42 5.07
CA PRO A 294 -18.14 4.76 6.21
C PRO A 294 -17.26 3.57 6.65
N GLY A 295 -15.99 3.83 6.92
CA GLY A 295 -15.02 2.81 7.34
C GLY A 295 -14.44 1.94 6.21
N VAL A 296 -14.88 2.13 4.96
CA VAL A 296 -14.24 1.50 3.80
C VAL A 296 -13.01 2.30 3.41
N ILE A 297 -11.87 1.61 3.38
CA ILE A 297 -10.60 2.15 2.89
C ILE A 297 -10.35 1.61 1.48
N THR A 298 -10.35 2.50 0.48
CA THR A 298 -10.12 2.10 -0.91
C THR A 298 -8.65 2.22 -1.31
N ILE A 299 -8.31 1.64 -2.45
CA ILE A 299 -6.97 1.76 -3.07
C ILE A 299 -6.59 3.23 -3.34
N ASP A 300 -7.57 4.09 -3.57
CA ASP A 300 -7.36 5.51 -3.83
C ASP A 300 -7.20 6.33 -2.56
N THR A 301 -7.85 5.92 -1.46
CA THR A 301 -7.64 6.53 -0.14
C THR A 301 -6.15 6.51 0.22
N ILE A 302 -5.47 5.38 -0.01
CA ILE A 302 -4.03 5.24 0.27
C ILE A 302 -3.13 5.83 -0.84
N ARG A 303 -3.70 6.35 -1.94
CA ARG A 303 -2.99 6.96 -3.08
C ARG A 303 -3.68 8.25 -3.54
N PRO A 304 -3.71 9.29 -2.70
CA PRO A 304 -4.43 10.53 -3.02
C PRO A 304 -3.87 11.27 -4.24
N ASP A 305 -2.68 10.92 -4.74
CA ASP A 305 -2.00 11.58 -5.86
C ASP A 305 -2.30 10.97 -7.24
N TRP A 306 -3.22 9.99 -7.33
CA TRP A 306 -3.51 9.29 -8.60
C TRP A 306 -4.02 10.23 -9.70
N GLU A 307 -4.87 11.21 -9.36
CA GLU A 307 -5.39 12.21 -10.32
C GLU A 307 -4.28 13.11 -10.86
N GLN A 308 -3.32 13.46 -9.99
CA GLN A 308 -2.16 14.27 -10.37
C GLN A 308 -1.24 13.49 -11.30
N LYS A 309 -1.06 12.18 -11.07
CA LYS A 309 -0.32 11.29 -11.97
C LYS A 309 -0.98 11.20 -13.34
N LEU A 310 -2.31 11.05 -13.39
CA LEU A 310 -3.08 11.05 -14.63
C LEU A 310 -2.91 12.38 -15.37
N THR A 311 -3.12 13.51 -14.69
CA THR A 311 -2.96 14.86 -15.27
C THR A 311 -1.54 15.08 -15.80
N SER A 312 -0.53 14.65 -15.05
CA SER A 312 0.87 14.75 -15.47
C SER A 312 1.17 13.92 -16.72
N ALA A 313 0.58 12.72 -16.83
CA ALA A 313 0.69 11.88 -18.01
C ALA A 313 0.03 12.53 -19.23
N ARG A 314 -1.17 13.10 -19.07
CA ARG A 314 -1.87 13.86 -20.10
C ARG A 314 -1.03 15.05 -20.59
N SER A 315 -0.51 15.88 -19.68
CA SER A 315 0.37 17.00 -20.04
C SER A 315 1.66 16.56 -20.75
N LYS A 316 2.23 15.42 -20.35
CA LYS A 316 3.42 14.85 -21.00
C LYS A 316 3.11 14.39 -22.42
N LEU A 317 1.96 13.76 -22.64
CA LEU A 317 1.51 13.35 -23.98
C LEU A 317 1.21 14.57 -24.86
N ALA A 318 0.58 15.62 -24.30
CA ALA A 318 0.32 16.88 -25.01
C ALA A 318 1.61 17.54 -25.52
N ARG A 319 2.65 17.60 -24.68
CA ARG A 319 3.96 18.12 -25.11
C ARG A 319 4.59 17.27 -26.20
N LYS A 320 4.55 15.93 -26.07
CA LYS A 320 5.07 15.03 -27.10
C LYS A 320 4.34 15.21 -28.43
N ALA A 321 3.01 15.31 -28.40
CA ALA A 321 2.20 15.55 -29.59
C ALA A 321 2.55 16.91 -30.22
N ALA A 322 2.61 17.99 -29.43
CA ALA A 322 2.97 19.32 -29.92
C ALA A 322 4.37 19.36 -30.56
N THR A 323 5.37 18.73 -29.94
CA THR A 323 6.73 18.61 -30.52
C THR A 323 6.72 17.80 -31.82
N ALA A 324 5.98 16.69 -31.87
CA ALA A 324 5.87 15.89 -33.09
C ALA A 324 5.21 16.68 -34.23
N THR A 325 4.14 17.43 -33.94
CA THR A 325 3.47 18.29 -34.92
C THR A 325 4.38 19.42 -35.38
N ALA A 326 5.16 20.05 -34.49
CA ALA A 326 6.13 21.08 -34.86
C ALA A 326 7.23 20.53 -35.78
N ILE A 327 7.77 19.33 -35.51
CA ILE A 327 8.75 18.67 -36.39
C ILE A 327 8.14 18.37 -37.76
N HIS A 328 6.91 17.84 -37.79
CA HIS A 328 6.22 17.55 -39.05
C HIS A 328 5.95 18.83 -39.86
N ALA A 329 5.53 19.92 -39.20
CA ALA A 329 5.34 21.22 -39.83
C ALA A 329 6.66 21.77 -40.41
N SER A 330 7.75 21.71 -39.64
CA SER A 330 9.09 22.13 -40.09
C SER A 330 9.58 21.33 -41.29
N ASN A 331 9.40 20.00 -41.29
CA ASN A 331 9.78 19.14 -42.42
C ASN A 331 8.98 19.44 -43.70
N LEU A 332 7.69 19.78 -43.57
CA LEU A 332 6.86 20.17 -44.71
C LEU A 332 7.40 21.46 -45.38
N LEU A 333 7.82 22.44 -44.58
CA LEU A 333 8.38 23.71 -45.06
C LEU A 333 9.74 23.53 -45.75
N ILE A 334 10.60 22.66 -45.22
CA ILE A 334 11.91 22.36 -45.83
C ILE A 334 11.72 21.68 -47.20
N ASN A 335 10.73 20.81 -47.34
CA ASN A 335 10.47 20.09 -48.59
C ASN A 335 9.80 20.97 -49.67
N ASP A 336 9.01 21.98 -49.28
CA ASP A 336 8.36 22.93 -50.20
C ASP A 336 9.33 23.99 -50.75
N SER A 337 10.49 24.17 -50.11
CA SER A 337 11.55 25.08 -50.57
C SER A 337 12.21 24.66 -51.90
N GLY A 338 11.88 23.47 -52.43
CA GLY A 338 12.40 22.92 -53.69
C GLY A 338 11.46 22.95 -54.90
N ARG A 339 10.18 23.33 -54.75
CA ARG A 339 9.21 23.38 -55.86
C ARG A 339 8.37 24.65 -55.75
N GLY A 340 8.61 25.62 -56.65
CA GLY A 340 7.97 26.93 -56.61
C GLY A 340 6.46 26.88 -56.39
N SER A 341 5.98 27.45 -55.29
CA SER A 341 4.56 27.60 -54.98
C SER A 341 4.27 28.83 -54.10
N SER A 342 3.02 29.28 -54.18
CA SER A 342 2.47 30.61 -53.85
C SER A 342 2.72 31.15 -52.43
N SER A 343 3.13 32.43 -52.35
CA SER A 343 3.40 33.22 -51.13
C SER A 343 2.28 33.22 -50.05
N SER A 344 1.02 33.07 -50.43
CA SER A 344 -0.12 33.11 -49.49
C SER A 344 -0.28 31.85 -48.64
N ARG A 345 0.09 30.66 -49.15
CA ARG A 345 0.10 29.40 -48.37
C ARG A 345 1.24 29.36 -47.37
N GLN A 346 2.40 29.90 -47.75
CA GLN A 346 3.59 29.97 -46.90
C GLN A 346 3.36 30.89 -45.69
N GLN A 347 2.68 32.03 -45.86
CA GLN A 347 2.33 32.92 -44.74
C GLN A 347 1.34 32.29 -43.74
N ASN A 348 0.34 31.52 -44.21
CA ASN A 348 -0.59 30.82 -43.33
C ASN A 348 0.09 29.69 -42.53
N LEU A 349 1.02 28.96 -43.14
CA LEU A 349 1.78 27.90 -42.46
C LEU A 349 2.73 28.45 -41.40
N VAL A 350 3.43 29.56 -41.71
CA VAL A 350 4.30 30.26 -40.74
C VAL A 350 3.48 30.80 -39.56
N SER A 351 2.26 31.30 -39.80
CA SER A 351 1.36 31.75 -38.73
C SER A 351 0.86 30.61 -37.83
N VAL A 352 0.61 29.42 -38.39
CA VAL A 352 0.22 28.22 -37.62
C VAL A 352 1.41 27.71 -36.80
N GLU A 353 2.62 27.71 -37.37
CA GLU A 353 3.86 27.36 -36.68
C GLU A 353 4.14 28.31 -35.52
N GLU A 354 4.02 29.62 -35.72
CA GLU A 354 4.23 30.63 -34.68
C GLU A 354 3.25 30.46 -33.51
N ARG A 355 1.96 30.20 -33.81
CA ARG A 355 0.94 29.90 -32.78
C ARG A 355 1.25 28.60 -32.02
N MET A 356 1.83 27.60 -32.68
CA MET A 356 2.23 26.33 -32.06
C MET A 356 3.49 26.48 -31.18
N ILE A 357 4.45 27.29 -31.61
CA ILE A 357 5.65 27.64 -30.83
C ILE A 357 5.26 28.43 -29.59
N GLU A 358 4.32 29.37 -29.73
CA GLU A 358 3.81 30.18 -28.62
C GLU A 358 3.09 29.31 -27.59
N GLU A 359 2.26 28.34 -28.02
CA GLU A 359 1.58 27.41 -27.11
C GLU A 359 2.56 26.43 -26.45
N ALA A 360 3.58 25.95 -27.17
CA ALA A 360 4.65 25.13 -26.59
C ALA A 360 5.50 25.90 -25.56
N MET A 361 5.73 27.19 -25.80
CA MET A 361 6.43 28.08 -24.88
C MET A 361 5.57 28.38 -23.65
N ARG A 362 4.27 28.64 -23.84
CA ARG A 362 3.29 28.82 -22.77
C ARG A 362 3.20 27.59 -21.85
N LEU A 363 3.10 26.39 -22.42
CA LEU A 363 3.08 25.14 -21.66
C LEU A 363 4.40 24.89 -20.91
N SER A 364 5.53 25.32 -21.48
CA SER A 364 6.84 25.25 -20.81
C SER A 364 6.94 26.23 -19.63
N ILE A 365 6.42 27.45 -19.77
CA ILE A 365 6.39 28.46 -18.70
C ILE A 365 5.51 27.98 -17.53
N ILE A 366 4.33 27.43 -17.82
CA ILE A 366 3.44 26.88 -16.79
C ILE A 366 4.12 25.73 -16.02
N ASP A 367 4.85 24.83 -16.71
CA ASP A 367 5.61 23.75 -16.03
C ASP A 367 6.74 24.31 -15.15
N GLU A 368 7.43 25.36 -15.61
CA GLU A 368 8.50 25.99 -14.85
C GLU A 368 7.98 26.73 -13.60
N GLU A 369 6.83 27.40 -13.71
CA GLU A 369 6.12 27.98 -12.56
C GLU A 369 5.64 26.90 -11.59
N GLU A 370 5.08 25.80 -12.10
CA GLU A 370 4.64 24.68 -11.26
C GLU A 370 5.83 24.01 -10.54
N ARG A 371 6.98 23.86 -11.21
CA ARG A 371 8.23 23.41 -10.58
C ARG A 371 8.71 24.37 -9.51
N LYS A 372 8.72 25.69 -9.78
CA LYS A 372 9.11 26.71 -8.79
C LYS A 372 8.17 26.68 -7.59
N ARG A 373 6.86 26.52 -7.80
CA ARG A 373 5.88 26.36 -6.72
C ARG A 373 6.13 25.09 -5.89
N LYS A 374 6.42 23.96 -6.55
CA LYS A 374 6.79 22.70 -5.87
C LYS A 374 8.10 22.81 -5.09
N GLN A 375 9.06 23.64 -5.54
CA GLN A 375 10.30 23.92 -4.82
C GLN A 375 10.09 24.84 -3.61
N GLN A 376 9.18 25.80 -3.69
CA GLN A 376 8.84 26.70 -2.58
C GLN A 376 8.09 25.99 -1.45
N VAL A 377 7.22 25.03 -1.77
CA VAL A 377 6.48 24.23 -0.76
C VAL A 377 7.37 23.17 -0.08
N LYS A 378 8.54 22.85 -0.67
CA LYS A 378 9.53 21.91 -0.10
C LYS A 378 10.61 22.56 0.78
N LYS A 379 10.65 23.89 0.85
CA LYS A 379 11.46 24.65 1.82
C LYS A 379 10.62 24.93 3.05
#